data_AF-A0A7Z9W8B0-F1
#
_entry.id   AF-A0A7Z9W8B0-F1
#
_cell.length_a   1.000
_cell.length_b   1.000
_cell.length_c   1.000
_cell.angle_alpha   90.00
_cell.angle_beta   90.00
_cell.angle_gamma   90.00
#
_symmetry.space_group_name_H-M   'P 1'
#
loop_
_entity.id
_entity.type
_entity.pdbx_description
1 polymer ?
#
loop_
_entity_poly.entity_id
_entity_poly.type
_entity_poly.pdbx_seq_one_letter_code
_entity_poly.pdbx_strand_id
1 'polypeptide(L)' 'MITVSGQEYTFEDLKPFVTGSQKVLVKGEVKSIILRSRKVLEDQISSGKTIYGVNTGFGALSQRHI' A
#
# COMPACT_ATOMS: atom_id res chain seq x y z
N MET A 1 15.64 -1.33 14.34
CA MET A 1 14.72 -0.27 13.87
C MET A 1 14.94 -0.05 12.38
N ILE A 2 13.91 -0.27 11.56
CA ILE A 2 13.97 0.01 10.11
C ILE A 2 13.36 1.37 9.82
N THR A 3 13.93 2.08 8.85
CA THR A 3 13.30 3.26 8.25
C THR A 3 12.79 2.91 6.85
N VAL A 4 11.49 3.11 6.63
CA VAL A 4 10.82 2.95 5.34
C VAL A 4 11.02 4.20 4.49
N SER A 5 11.81 4.05 3.44
CA SER A 5 12.29 5.13 2.54
C SER A 5 11.97 4.87 1.07
N GLY A 6 11.33 3.74 0.73
CA GLY A 6 11.14 3.30 -0.66
C GLY A 6 12.31 2.51 -1.23
N GLN A 7 13.31 2.18 -0.40
CA GLN A 7 14.41 1.28 -0.74
C GLN A 7 13.96 -0.19 -0.81
N GLU A 8 14.76 -1.02 -1.47
CA GLU A 8 14.62 -2.47 -1.40
C GLU A 8 15.10 -3.00 -0.04
N TYR A 9 14.51 -4.12 0.40
CA TYR A 9 14.85 -4.78 1.66
C TYR A 9 15.37 -6.17 1.39
N THR A 10 16.45 -6.52 2.09
CA THR A 10 16.99 -7.88 2.12
C THR A 10 16.42 -8.66 3.30
N PHE A 11 16.67 -9.97 3.32
CA PHE A 11 16.32 -10.78 4.47
C PHE A 11 17.07 -10.35 5.74
N GLU A 12 18.32 -9.90 5.61
CA GLU A 12 19.13 -9.40 6.73
C GLU A 12 18.48 -8.20 7.42
N ASP A 13 17.89 -7.28 6.64
CA ASP A 13 17.18 -6.13 7.18
C ASP A 13 15.99 -6.55 8.05
N LEU A 14 15.32 -7.65 7.67
CA LEU A 14 14.10 -8.16 8.32
C LEU A 14 14.37 -9.14 9.47
N LYS A 15 15.56 -9.75 9.55
CA LYS A 15 15.94 -10.67 10.64
C LYS A 15 15.58 -10.17 12.05
N PRO A 16 15.79 -8.89 12.41
CA PRO A 16 15.47 -8.38 13.74
C PRO A 16 13.99 -8.44 14.13
N PHE A 17 13.07 -8.62 13.17
CA PHE A 17 11.64 -8.75 13.43
C PHE A 17 11.23 -10.18 13.84
N VAL A 18 12.07 -11.16 13.54
CA VAL A 18 11.79 -12.58 13.85
C VAL A 18 11.90 -12.84 15.36
N THR A 19 12.83 -12.16 16.03
CA THR A 19 13.12 -12.37 17.45
C THR A 19 12.32 -11.46 18.39
N GLY A 20 11.56 -10.51 17.83
CA GLY A 20 10.72 -9.62 18.61
C GLY A 20 10.22 -8.40 17.84
N SER A 21 9.32 -7.65 18.46
CA SER A 21 8.77 -6.42 17.89
C SER A 21 9.86 -5.37 17.68
N GLN A 22 9.85 -4.72 16.52
CA GLN A 22 10.77 -3.63 16.20
C GLN A 22 9.99 -2.35 15.90
N LYS A 23 10.54 -1.21 16.31
CA LYS A 23 10.04 0.09 15.86
C LYS A 23 10.35 0.28 14.37
N VAL A 24 9.40 0.83 13.65
CA VAL A 24 9.51 1.20 12.23
C VAL A 24 9.23 2.69 12.10
N LEU A 25 10.11 3.39 11.40
CA LEU A 25 9.91 4.79 11.00
C LEU A 25 9.50 4.80 9.53
N VAL A 26 8.61 5.70 9.11
CA VAL A 26 8.33 5.96 7.70
C VAL A 26 8.81 7.37 7.37
N LYS A 27 9.65 7.51 6.34
CA LYS A 27 10.10 8.83 5.90
C LYS A 27 8.94 9.66 5.37
N GLY A 28 9.01 10.98 5.56
CA GLY A 28 7.99 11.91 5.10
C GLY A 28 7.74 11.85 3.60
N GLU A 29 8.78 11.62 2.79
CA GLU A 29 8.66 11.45 1.34
C GLU A 29 7.80 10.24 0.97
N VAL A 30 8.02 9.09 1.61
CA VAL A 30 7.22 7.87 1.39
C VAL A 30 5.78 8.09 1.82
N LYS A 31 5.58 8.73 2.98
CA LYS A 31 4.23 9.08 3.45
C LYS A 31 3.49 9.94 2.42
N SER A 32 4.18 10.89 1.82
CA SER A 32 3.63 11.76 0.78
C SER A 32 3.26 10.99 -0.48
N ILE A 33 4.07 10.01 -0.88
CA ILE A 33 3.78 9.11 -2.01
C ILE A 33 2.54 8.25 -1.72
N ILE A 34 2.43 7.68 -0.51
CA ILE A 34 1.26 6.87 -0.10
C ILE A 34 -0.02 7.71 -0.19
N LEU A 35 -0.01 8.92 0.36
CA LEU A 35 -1.17 9.82 0.33
C LEU A 35 -1.55 10.23 -1.09
N ARG A 36 -0.56 10.51 -1.94
CA ARG A 36 -0.80 10.82 -3.36
C ARG A 36 -1.41 9.63 -4.10
N SER A 37 -0.90 8.42 -3.88
CA SER A 37 -1.43 7.19 -4.49
C SER A 37 -2.90 6.99 -4.10
N ARG A 38 -3.23 7.19 -2.82
CA ARG A 38 -4.61 7.14 -2.34
C ARG A 38 -5.50 8.17 -3.04
N LYS A 39 -5.04 9.41 -3.16
CA LYS A 39 -5.79 10.46 -3.85
C LYS A 39 -6.07 10.10 -5.32
N VAL A 40 -5.08 9.58 -6.04
CA VAL A 40 -5.27 9.13 -7.43
C VAL A 40 -6.35 8.04 -7.50
N LEU A 41 -6.33 7.07 -6.58
CA LEU A 41 -7.36 6.05 -6.52
C LEU A 41 -8.76 6.65 -6.29
N GLU A 42 -8.89 7.58 -5.35
CA GLU A 42 -10.16 8.26 -5.04
C GLU A 42 -10.67 9.07 -6.23
N ASP A 43 -9.80 9.83 -6.89
CA ASP A 43 -10.15 10.61 -8.07
C ASP A 43 -10.66 9.68 -9.20
N GLN A 44 -10.02 8.51 -9.41
CA GLN A 44 -10.47 7.51 -10.38
C GLN A 44 -11.82 6.87 -10.02
N ILE A 45 -12.07 6.55 -8.75
CA ILE A 45 -13.37 6.04 -8.31
C ILE A 45 -14.45 7.10 -8.57
N SER A 46 -14.16 8.36 -8.23
CA SER A 46 -15.11 9.47 -8.41
C SER A 46 -15.45 9.75 -9.87
N SER A 47 -14.52 9.45 -10.80
CA SER A 47 -14.77 9.56 -12.24
C SER A 47 -15.59 8.40 -12.81
N GLY A 48 -16.11 7.50 -11.98
CA GLY A 48 -16.88 6.33 -12.39
C GLY A 48 -16.04 5.17 -12.92
N LYS A 49 -14.72 5.18 -12.70
CA LYS A 49 -13.87 4.07 -13.15
C LYS A 49 -14.11 2.83 -12.30
N THR A 50 -14.35 1.71 -12.97
CA THR A 50 -14.39 0.39 -12.34
C THR A 50 -12.98 -0.13 -12.10
N ILE A 51 -12.67 -0.51 -10.86
CA ILE A 51 -11.34 -0.90 -10.38
C ILE A 51 -11.44 -2.19 -9.57
N TYR A 52 -10.73 -3.22 -10.03
CA TYR A 52 -10.74 -4.55 -9.44
C TYR A 52 -10.38 -4.54 -7.95
N GLY A 53 -11.24 -5.15 -7.13
CA GLY A 53 -11.02 -5.29 -5.68
C GLY A 53 -11.11 -3.98 -4.90
N VAL A 54 -11.56 -2.90 -5.53
CA VAL A 54 -11.79 -1.60 -4.89
C VAL A 54 -13.27 -1.26 -4.90
N ASN A 55 -13.88 -1.16 -6.08
CA ASN A 55 -15.34 -1.01 -6.26
C ASN A 55 -15.91 -2.15 -7.10
N THR A 56 -15.20 -3.27 -7.18
CA THR A 56 -15.74 -4.55 -7.64
C THR A 56 -15.54 -5.63 -6.59
N GLY A 57 -16.22 -6.76 -6.75
CA GLY A 57 -15.82 -8.00 -6.09
C GLY A 57 -14.49 -8.56 -6.61
N PHE A 58 -14.12 -9.74 -6.11
CA PHE A 58 -12.92 -10.48 -6.51
C PHE A 58 -13.28 -11.70 -7.36
N GLY A 59 -12.31 -12.23 -8.12
CA GLY A 59 -12.46 -13.49 -8.87
C GLY A 59 -13.66 -13.51 -9.81
N ALA A 60 -14.58 -14.45 -9.60
CA ALA A 60 -15.82 -14.58 -10.41
C ALA A 60 -16.71 -13.33 -10.35
N LEU A 61 -16.57 -12.49 -9.33
CA LEU A 61 -17.29 -11.22 -9.18
C LEU A 61 -16.45 -10.00 -9.62
N SER A 62 -15.34 -10.21 -10.33
CA SER A 62 -14.43 -9.14 -10.78
C SER A 62 -15.09 -8.07 -11.64
N GLN A 63 -16.21 -8.40 -12.31
CA GLN A 63 -16.97 -7.46 -13.13
C GLN A 63 -18.20 -6.88 -12.41
N ARG A 64 -18.51 -7.37 -11.20
CA ARG A 64 -19.64 -6.90 -10.42
C ARG A 64 -19.21 -5.68 -9.61
N HIS A 65 -19.76 -4.52 -9.97
CA HIS A 65 -19.61 -3.28 -9.20
C HIS A 65 -20.31 -3.42 -7.83
N ILE A 66 -19.70 -2.89 -6.77
CA ILE A 66 -20.20 -2.95 -5.38
C ILE A 66 -20.21 -1.59 -4.70
#